data_AF-A0A842RRS1-F1
#
_entry.id   AF-A0A842RRS1-F1
#
_cell.length_a   1.000
_cell.length_b   1.000
_cell.length_c   1.000
_cell.angle_alpha   90.00
_cell.angle_beta   90.00
_cell.angle_gamma   90.00
#
_symmetry.space_group_name_H-M   'P 1'
#
loop_
_entity.id
_entity.type
_entity.pdbx_description
1 polymer ?
#
loop_
_entity_poly.entity_id
_entity_poly.type
_entity_poly.pdbx_seq_one_letter_code
_entity_poly.pdbx_strand_id
1 'polypeptide(L)'
;MKLLKILKYTECIFLSVLLLVCFLQFKISNDNYVIYNVTKDYRISYQITNPITINSEKDFANYPFIYGNGSINSPFVIENLEIDAQRKTSPCLINNITTHLIIKNCLFKNSNSEYFQGGILISHSSNIKILNNTLNSNYGSGISIINCTNLVIEKNSIFHNSYYGIKLTRTTHTNINRNDVEHNQGTGIYANINSLNNTISTNFIGNNHDGGIHTRNLNNTINNNTILNNIGNGIQLDYNQNKVFNNKVRINQGYGILIYGDKNIVSNNSISYNTKSGINLEYCYFNVLSNNLLEFNRIGIYSNKYSSDNLIDSNIITCFTDQDCLLINGQDVEYGNQCNHIFRLDSLILVIIIILIILIITMVAFFLKKRFSRRT
;
A
#
# COMPACT_ATOMS: atom_id res chain seq x y z
N MET A 1 45.93 36.17 15.86
CA MET A 1 45.72 34.92 16.64
C MET A 1 44.27 34.64 17.08
N LYS A 2 43.43 35.66 17.41
CA LYS A 2 42.00 35.46 17.77
C LYS A 2 41.08 35.14 16.58
N LEU A 3 41.37 35.67 15.39
CA LEU A 3 40.60 35.42 14.16
C LEU A 3 40.69 33.95 13.68
N LEU A 4 41.88 33.35 13.76
CA LEU A 4 42.11 31.95 13.39
C LEU A 4 41.38 30.94 14.30
N LYS A 5 41.17 31.29 15.58
CA LYS A 5 40.37 30.47 16.50
C LYS A 5 38.88 30.54 16.13
N ILE A 6 38.37 31.72 15.76
CA ILE A 6 36.97 31.91 15.38
C ILE A 6 36.64 31.15 14.09
N LEU A 7 37.53 31.16 13.09
CA LEU A 7 37.39 30.38 11.85
C LEU A 7 37.30 28.87 12.10
N LYS A 8 38.13 28.32 13.01
CA LYS A 8 38.05 26.91 13.42
C LYS A 8 36.73 26.56 14.12
N TYR A 9 36.20 27.46 14.96
CA TYR A 9 34.91 27.23 15.62
C TYR A 9 33.73 27.29 14.63
N THR A 10 33.77 28.19 13.64
CA THR A 10 32.72 28.25 12.61
C THR A 10 32.73 27.05 11.69
N GLU A 11 33.91 26.51 11.34
CA GLU A 11 34.03 25.27 10.57
C GLU A 11 33.53 24.05 11.37
N CYS A 12 33.88 23.95 12.67
CA CYS A 12 33.36 22.87 13.53
C CYS A 12 31.83 22.96 13.70
N ILE A 13 31.26 24.16 13.84
CA ILE A 13 29.81 24.34 13.95
C ILE A 13 29.13 23.98 12.63
N PHE A 14 29.66 24.43 11.50
CA PHE A 14 29.14 24.08 10.17
C PHE A 14 29.17 22.56 9.93
N LEU A 15 30.29 21.90 10.27
CA LEU A 15 30.42 20.44 10.16
C LEU A 15 29.45 19.72 11.11
N SER A 16 29.23 20.24 12.32
CA SER A 16 28.28 19.65 13.28
C SER A 16 26.82 19.81 12.87
N VAL A 17 26.45 20.92 12.23
CA VAL A 17 25.09 21.16 11.70
C VAL A 17 24.87 20.32 10.45
N LEU A 18 25.85 20.23 9.56
CA LEU A 18 25.79 19.35 8.39
C LEU A 18 25.68 17.87 8.83
N LEU A 19 26.47 17.46 9.82
CA LEU A 19 26.37 16.12 10.42
C LEU A 19 25.00 15.91 11.07
N LEU A 20 24.44 16.89 11.78
CA LEU A 20 23.12 16.79 12.40
C LEU A 20 21.99 16.72 11.35
N VAL A 21 22.08 17.48 10.25
CA VAL A 21 21.12 17.42 9.13
C VAL A 21 21.22 16.08 8.42
N CYS A 22 22.43 15.59 8.17
CA CYS A 22 22.66 14.24 7.65
C CYS A 22 22.15 13.18 8.63
N PHE A 23 22.33 13.36 9.95
CA PHE A 23 21.83 12.44 10.97
C PHE A 23 20.30 12.46 11.05
N LEU A 24 19.67 13.62 10.88
CA LEU A 24 18.22 13.77 10.84
C LEU A 24 17.63 13.20 9.55
N GLN A 25 18.27 13.39 8.40
CA GLN A 25 17.88 12.72 7.15
C GLN A 25 18.08 11.20 7.22
N PHE A 26 19.20 10.75 7.80
CA PHE A 26 19.46 9.33 8.06
C PHE A 26 18.47 8.75 9.06
N LYS A 27 18.07 9.52 10.09
CA LYS A 27 17.05 9.12 11.06
C LYS A 27 15.64 9.15 10.45
N ILE A 28 15.30 10.07 9.56
CA ILE A 28 14.02 10.06 8.83
C ILE A 28 13.97 8.90 7.80
N SER A 29 15.12 8.56 7.20
CA SER A 29 15.30 7.35 6.39
C SER A 29 15.16 6.08 7.22
N ASN A 30 15.76 6.02 8.41
CA ASN A 30 15.76 4.83 9.27
C ASN A 30 14.53 4.67 10.16
N ASP A 31 13.87 5.76 10.58
CA ASP A 31 12.60 5.73 11.30
C ASP A 31 11.46 5.22 10.39
N ASN A 32 11.68 5.16 9.07
CA ASN A 32 10.81 4.47 8.10
C ASN A 32 11.34 3.09 7.65
N TYR A 33 12.55 2.71 8.05
CA TYR A 33 13.05 1.34 8.00
C TYR A 33 13.00 0.75 9.41
N VAL A 34 11.77 0.58 9.93
CA VAL A 34 11.58 -0.51 10.87
C VAL A 34 11.75 -1.78 10.04
N ILE A 35 12.97 -2.31 9.99
CA ILE A 35 13.16 -3.72 9.73
C ILE A 35 12.46 -4.40 10.90
N TYR A 36 11.20 -4.80 10.69
CA TYR A 36 10.56 -5.76 11.55
C TYR A 36 11.31 -7.08 11.35
N ASN A 37 12.49 -7.21 11.97
CA ASN A 37 12.98 -8.50 12.41
C ASN A 37 12.12 -8.93 13.60
N VAL A 38 10.82 -9.06 13.33
CA VAL A 38 9.90 -9.76 14.19
C VAL A 38 9.89 -11.18 13.66
N THR A 39 10.96 -11.91 13.95
CA THR A 39 10.79 -13.32 14.25
C THR A 39 10.05 -13.39 15.60
N LYS A 40 8.75 -13.04 15.60
CA LYS A 40 7.84 -13.51 16.64
C LYS A 40 7.73 -15.01 16.42
N ASP A 41 8.72 -15.74 16.92
CA ASP A 41 8.71 -17.19 16.98
C ASP A 41 7.76 -17.62 18.11
N TYR A 42 6.49 -17.23 18.01
CA TYR A 42 5.43 -18.07 18.55
C TYR A 42 5.33 -19.21 17.55
N ARG A 43 6.07 -20.29 17.78
CA ARG A 43 5.85 -21.54 17.05
C ARG A 43 4.45 -22.02 17.42
N ILE A 44 3.47 -21.58 16.65
CA ILE A 44 2.22 -22.30 16.50
C ILE A 44 2.66 -23.67 16.02
N SER A 45 2.55 -24.69 16.87
CA SER A 45 2.79 -26.06 16.47
C SER A 45 1.64 -26.45 15.57
N TYR A 46 1.84 -26.32 14.26
CA TYR A 46 0.86 -26.73 13.28
C TYR A 46 0.73 -28.25 13.27
N GLN A 47 -0.50 -28.74 13.10
CA GLN A 47 -0.72 -30.12 12.71
C GLN A 47 -0.53 -30.23 11.19
N ILE A 48 0.40 -31.09 10.76
CA ILE A 48 0.64 -31.33 9.34
C ILE A 48 -0.50 -32.19 8.78
N THR A 49 -1.04 -31.81 7.63
CA THR A 49 -2.05 -32.59 6.91
C THR A 49 -1.84 -32.55 5.40
N ASN A 50 -2.44 -33.51 4.71
CA ASN A 50 -2.52 -33.50 3.26
C ASN A 50 -3.41 -32.34 2.75
N PRO A 51 -3.30 -31.94 1.48
CA PRO A 51 -4.17 -30.95 0.87
C PRO A 51 -5.66 -31.21 1.13
N ILE A 52 -6.39 -30.14 1.46
CA ILE A 52 -7.83 -30.18 1.73
C ILE A 52 -8.57 -29.77 0.47
N THR A 53 -9.53 -30.59 0.05
CA THR A 53 -10.40 -30.32 -1.09
C THR A 53 -11.84 -30.52 -0.68
N ILE A 54 -12.62 -29.44 -0.68
CA ILE A 54 -14.05 -29.43 -0.39
C ILE A 54 -14.76 -28.91 -1.65
N ASN A 55 -15.46 -29.79 -2.37
CA ASN A 55 -16.21 -29.46 -3.58
C ASN A 55 -17.71 -29.28 -3.35
N SER A 56 -18.19 -29.66 -2.17
CA SER A 56 -19.56 -29.47 -1.69
C SER A 56 -19.61 -29.59 -0.16
N GLU A 57 -20.71 -29.17 0.49
CA GLU A 57 -20.85 -29.29 1.94
C GLU A 57 -20.77 -30.74 2.47
N LYS A 58 -20.99 -31.76 1.62
CA LYS A 58 -20.85 -33.16 2.02
C LYS A 58 -19.40 -33.57 2.28
N ASP A 59 -18.45 -32.91 1.63
CA ASP A 59 -17.03 -33.28 1.71
C ASP A 59 -16.42 -32.95 3.07
N PHE A 60 -17.06 -32.09 3.87
CA PHE A 60 -16.62 -31.83 5.24
C PHE A 60 -16.61 -33.11 6.10
N ALA A 61 -17.47 -34.09 5.81
CA ALA A 61 -17.49 -35.36 6.53
C ALA A 61 -16.20 -36.19 6.35
N ASN A 62 -15.41 -35.92 5.29
CA ASN A 62 -14.14 -36.59 5.04
C ASN A 62 -12.99 -36.07 5.93
N TYR A 63 -13.23 -35.00 6.69
CA TYR A 63 -12.23 -34.33 7.51
C TYR A 63 -12.72 -34.21 8.96
N PRO A 64 -12.52 -35.24 9.80
CA PRO A 64 -13.08 -35.27 11.16
C PRO A 64 -12.61 -34.12 12.08
N PHE A 65 -11.48 -33.49 11.75
CA PHE A 65 -10.93 -32.34 12.48
C PHE A 65 -11.53 -31.00 12.02
N ILE A 66 -12.33 -30.96 10.96
CA ILE A 66 -13.05 -29.79 10.49
C ILE A 66 -14.48 -29.87 11.05
N TYR A 67 -14.76 -29.03 12.05
CA TYR A 67 -16.07 -28.97 12.68
C TYR A 67 -16.38 -27.56 13.17
N GLY A 68 -17.50 -27.43 13.85
CA GLY A 68 -18.26 -26.20 13.99
C GLY A 68 -17.65 -25.01 14.75
N ASN A 69 -18.46 -23.95 14.72
CA ASN A 69 -18.35 -22.58 15.23
C ASN A 69 -17.65 -21.53 14.33
N GLY A 70 -17.55 -21.85 13.04
CA GLY A 70 -17.56 -20.86 11.96
C GLY A 70 -18.95 -20.27 11.73
N SER A 71 -19.68 -19.89 12.79
CA SER A 71 -21.16 -19.85 12.90
C SER A 71 -21.96 -19.13 11.78
N ILE A 72 -22.91 -19.79 11.12
CA ILE A 72 -24.36 -19.66 11.38
C ILE A 72 -24.80 -20.93 12.13
N ASN A 73 -24.73 -20.83 13.45
CA ASN A 73 -24.96 -21.80 14.54
C ASN A 73 -24.24 -23.16 14.63
N SER A 74 -23.56 -23.70 13.61
CA SER A 74 -22.25 -24.39 13.81
C SER A 74 -21.47 -24.80 12.53
N PRO A 75 -21.25 -23.93 11.53
CA PRO A 75 -20.54 -24.25 10.29
C PRO A 75 -19.03 -24.30 10.51
N PHE A 76 -18.27 -24.63 9.50
CA PHE A 76 -17.00 -25.31 9.71
C PHE A 76 -15.84 -24.35 10.03
N VAL A 77 -14.82 -24.89 10.70
CA VAL A 77 -13.55 -24.22 10.95
C VAL A 77 -12.39 -25.10 10.48
N ILE A 78 -11.52 -24.54 9.64
CA ILE A 78 -10.21 -25.11 9.29
C ILE A 78 -9.18 -24.29 10.07
N GLU A 79 -8.51 -24.90 11.05
CA GLU A 79 -7.55 -24.16 11.88
C GLU A 79 -6.34 -24.94 12.37
N ASN A 80 -5.25 -24.21 12.61
CA ASN A 80 -4.01 -24.71 13.22
C ASN A 80 -3.32 -25.82 12.41
N LEU A 81 -3.40 -25.73 11.07
CA LEU A 81 -2.84 -26.71 10.14
C LEU A 81 -1.65 -26.18 9.35
N GLU A 82 -0.72 -27.06 9.03
CA GLU A 82 0.28 -26.86 7.97
C GLU A 82 -0.06 -27.77 6.80
N ILE A 83 -0.22 -27.18 5.63
CA ILE A 83 -0.63 -27.88 4.42
C ILE A 83 0.36 -27.58 3.29
N ASP A 84 1.07 -28.63 2.88
CA ASP A 84 2.02 -28.60 1.77
C ASP A 84 1.44 -29.38 0.58
N ALA A 85 1.16 -28.68 -0.52
CA ALA A 85 0.62 -29.32 -1.71
C ALA A 85 1.67 -29.95 -2.63
N GLN A 86 2.97 -29.77 -2.34
CA GLN A 86 4.08 -30.36 -3.10
C GLN A 86 3.96 -30.14 -4.61
N ARG A 87 3.45 -28.97 -5.01
CA ARG A 87 3.21 -28.54 -6.40
C ARG A 87 2.13 -29.32 -7.15
N LYS A 88 1.32 -30.14 -6.46
CA LYS A 88 0.30 -31.00 -7.08
C LYS A 88 -1.06 -30.31 -7.23
N THR A 89 -1.45 -29.48 -6.26
CA THR A 89 -2.78 -28.82 -6.21
C THR A 89 -2.69 -27.51 -5.41
N SER A 90 -3.82 -26.84 -5.15
CA SER A 90 -3.90 -25.85 -4.07
C SER A 90 -3.90 -26.54 -2.70
N PRO A 91 -3.11 -26.10 -1.70
CA PRO A 91 -3.14 -26.64 -0.35
C PRO A 91 -4.55 -26.67 0.27
N CYS A 92 -5.35 -25.63 0.04
CA CYS A 92 -6.76 -25.61 0.39
C CYS A 92 -7.60 -25.21 -0.82
N LEU A 93 -8.45 -26.11 -1.28
CA LEU A 93 -9.42 -25.87 -2.34
C LEU A 93 -10.84 -25.95 -1.76
N ILE A 94 -11.58 -24.85 -1.83
CA ILE A 94 -12.98 -24.73 -1.42
C ILE A 94 -13.82 -24.36 -2.63
N ASN A 95 -14.83 -25.16 -2.94
CA ASN A 95 -15.72 -24.93 -4.06
C ASN A 95 -17.17 -25.23 -3.69
N ASN A 96 -18.10 -24.43 -4.21
CA ASN A 96 -19.56 -24.56 -3.98
C ASN A 96 -19.97 -24.58 -2.50
N ILE A 97 -19.38 -23.72 -1.67
CA ILE A 97 -19.72 -23.61 -0.24
C ILE A 97 -20.54 -22.35 0.02
N THR A 98 -21.76 -22.53 0.55
CA THR A 98 -22.63 -21.41 0.94
C THR A 98 -22.80 -21.26 2.45
N THR A 99 -22.57 -22.34 3.19
CA THR A 99 -22.48 -22.33 4.64
C THR A 99 -21.30 -21.49 5.10
N HIS A 100 -21.37 -20.95 6.31
CA HIS A 100 -20.24 -20.19 6.84
C HIS A 100 -19.01 -21.10 6.99
N LEU A 101 -17.83 -20.53 6.75
CA LEU A 101 -16.56 -21.25 6.91
C LEU A 101 -15.53 -20.26 7.43
N ILE A 102 -14.74 -20.68 8.41
CA ILE A 102 -13.56 -19.92 8.86
C ILE A 102 -12.32 -20.75 8.57
N ILE A 103 -11.38 -20.19 7.81
CA ILE A 103 -10.04 -20.72 7.60
C ILE A 103 -9.10 -19.82 8.39
N LYS A 104 -8.50 -20.32 9.48
CA LYS A 104 -7.69 -19.48 10.37
C LYS A 104 -6.45 -20.13 10.92
N ASN A 105 -5.42 -19.35 11.20
CA ASN A 105 -4.19 -19.84 11.84
C ASN A 105 -3.60 -21.06 11.12
N CYS A 106 -3.52 -21.03 9.79
CA CYS A 106 -2.92 -22.12 9.00
C CYS A 106 -1.73 -21.62 8.19
N LEU A 107 -0.82 -22.55 7.85
CA LEU A 107 0.29 -22.37 6.93
C LEU A 107 0.01 -23.11 5.62
N PHE A 108 -0.05 -22.40 4.49
CA PHE A 108 -0.30 -22.97 3.16
C PHE A 108 0.89 -22.72 2.23
N LYS A 109 1.50 -23.79 1.73
CA LYS A 109 2.70 -23.71 0.88
C LYS A 109 2.71 -24.67 -0.31
N ASN A 110 3.55 -24.33 -1.29
CA ASN A 110 3.85 -25.14 -2.45
C ASN A 110 2.62 -25.55 -3.26
N SER A 111 1.68 -24.64 -3.53
CA SER A 111 0.62 -24.88 -4.52
C SER A 111 1.19 -25.28 -5.90
N ASN A 112 0.35 -25.82 -6.78
CA ASN A 112 0.73 -25.97 -8.19
C ASN A 112 0.88 -24.58 -8.88
N SER A 113 1.35 -24.58 -10.14
CA SER A 113 1.64 -23.38 -10.93
C SER A 113 0.53 -22.94 -11.91
N GLU A 114 -0.67 -23.52 -11.84
CA GLU A 114 -1.74 -23.11 -12.75
C GLU A 114 -2.28 -21.72 -12.35
N TYR A 115 -2.63 -20.91 -13.33
CA TYR A 115 -2.94 -19.49 -13.16
C TYR A 115 -4.09 -19.17 -12.18
N PHE A 116 -5.03 -20.10 -12.01
CA PHE A 116 -6.19 -19.94 -11.13
C PHE A 116 -5.98 -20.52 -9.73
N GLN A 117 -4.87 -21.22 -9.49
CA GLN A 117 -4.59 -21.90 -8.23
C GLN A 117 -3.89 -20.96 -7.24
N GLY A 118 -3.83 -21.38 -5.98
CA GLY A 118 -3.10 -20.64 -4.96
C GLY A 118 -2.90 -21.43 -3.67
N GLY A 119 -2.34 -20.80 -2.65
CA GLY A 119 -2.27 -21.38 -1.31
C GLY A 119 -3.68 -21.71 -0.78
N ILE A 120 -4.62 -20.80 -1.00
CA ILE A 120 -6.06 -21.04 -0.87
C ILE A 120 -6.73 -20.69 -2.20
N LEU A 121 -7.50 -21.63 -2.75
CA LEU A 121 -8.41 -21.42 -3.87
C LEU A 121 -9.86 -21.53 -3.38
N ILE A 122 -10.64 -20.48 -3.58
CA ILE A 122 -12.08 -20.47 -3.31
C ILE A 122 -12.85 -20.21 -4.61
N SER A 123 -13.82 -21.06 -4.95
CA SER A 123 -14.69 -20.86 -6.10
C SER A 123 -16.17 -21.07 -5.79
N HIS A 124 -17.05 -20.29 -6.44
CA HIS A 124 -18.51 -20.44 -6.36
C HIS A 124 -19.05 -20.49 -4.92
N SER A 125 -18.48 -19.68 -4.02
CA SER A 125 -18.72 -19.80 -2.58
C SER A 125 -19.09 -18.45 -1.95
N SER A 126 -19.65 -18.50 -0.75
CA SER A 126 -20.02 -17.31 0.02
C SER A 126 -19.87 -17.50 1.52
N ASN A 127 -19.82 -16.40 2.27
CA ASN A 127 -19.79 -16.39 3.74
C ASN A 127 -18.53 -17.02 4.35
N ILE A 128 -17.38 -16.87 3.68
CA ILE A 128 -16.09 -17.44 4.13
C ILE A 128 -15.21 -16.34 4.73
N LYS A 129 -14.57 -16.65 5.86
CA LYS A 129 -13.57 -15.82 6.51
C LYS A 129 -12.19 -16.50 6.42
N ILE A 130 -11.20 -15.79 5.91
CA ILE A 130 -9.79 -16.22 5.83
C ILE A 130 -9.00 -15.32 6.80
N LEU A 131 -8.61 -15.86 7.95
CA LEU A 131 -8.14 -15.07 9.09
C LEU A 131 -6.77 -15.53 9.60
N ASN A 132 -5.80 -14.63 9.79
CA ASN A 132 -4.52 -14.97 10.45
C ASN A 132 -3.77 -16.17 9.83
N ASN A 133 -3.82 -16.35 8.51
CA ASN A 133 -3.08 -17.42 7.85
C ASN A 133 -1.75 -16.91 7.29
N THR A 134 -0.80 -17.83 7.14
CA THR A 134 0.45 -17.61 6.41
C THR A 134 0.37 -18.34 5.08
N LEU A 135 0.50 -17.61 3.97
CA LEU A 135 0.49 -18.15 2.62
C LEU A 135 1.79 -17.79 1.92
N ASN A 136 2.70 -18.75 1.81
CA ASN A 136 4.02 -18.51 1.26
C ASN A 136 4.51 -19.58 0.29
N SER A 137 5.39 -19.17 -0.61
CA SER A 137 6.05 -20.06 -1.57
C SER A 137 5.05 -20.88 -2.40
N ASN A 138 3.87 -20.32 -2.69
CA ASN A 138 2.91 -20.95 -3.58
C ASN A 138 3.26 -20.61 -5.03
N TYR A 139 3.24 -21.60 -5.91
CA TYR A 139 3.53 -21.40 -7.33
C TYR A 139 2.34 -20.75 -8.08
N GLY A 140 1.19 -20.63 -7.41
CA GLY A 140 0.02 -19.85 -7.83
C GLY A 140 0.00 -18.49 -7.13
N SER A 141 -1.21 -17.96 -6.92
CA SER A 141 -1.41 -16.79 -6.05
C SER A 141 -1.33 -17.21 -4.57
N GLY A 142 -1.18 -16.27 -3.63
CA GLY A 142 -1.38 -16.58 -2.22
C GLY A 142 -2.82 -17.04 -1.99
N ILE A 143 -3.77 -16.13 -2.25
CA ILE A 143 -5.21 -16.39 -2.19
C ILE A 143 -5.81 -16.14 -3.58
N SER A 144 -6.54 -17.11 -4.13
CA SER A 144 -7.26 -17.01 -5.40
C SER A 144 -8.76 -17.22 -5.17
N ILE A 145 -9.57 -16.23 -5.56
CA ILE A 145 -11.02 -16.24 -5.33
C ILE A 145 -11.75 -16.00 -6.65
N ILE A 146 -12.71 -16.88 -6.96
CA ILE A 146 -13.41 -16.90 -8.24
C ILE A 146 -14.92 -17.05 -8.01
N ASN A 147 -15.75 -16.18 -8.59
CA ASN A 147 -17.21 -16.29 -8.51
C ASN A 147 -17.74 -16.35 -7.07
N CYS A 148 -17.24 -15.51 -6.17
CA CYS A 148 -17.62 -15.54 -4.75
C CYS A 148 -18.33 -14.25 -4.28
N THR A 149 -18.97 -14.31 -3.11
CA THR A 149 -19.56 -13.13 -2.49
C THR A 149 -19.47 -13.18 -0.96
N ASN A 150 -19.55 -12.02 -0.29
CA ASN A 150 -19.58 -11.92 1.17
C ASN A 150 -18.39 -12.63 1.86
N LEU A 151 -17.18 -12.22 1.49
CA LEU A 151 -15.95 -12.77 2.05
C LEU A 151 -15.26 -11.79 3.00
N VAL A 152 -14.52 -12.32 3.97
CA VAL A 152 -13.62 -11.54 4.82
C VAL A 152 -12.22 -12.14 4.73
N ILE A 153 -11.24 -11.34 4.31
CA ILE A 153 -9.83 -11.72 4.26
C ILE A 153 -9.11 -10.77 5.20
N GLU A 154 -8.72 -11.25 6.39
CA GLU A 154 -8.18 -10.38 7.42
C GLU A 154 -6.93 -10.95 8.12
N LYS A 155 -5.93 -10.08 8.35
CA LYS A 155 -4.72 -10.40 9.14
C LYS A 155 -3.88 -11.55 8.59
N ASN A 156 -3.95 -11.83 7.29
CA ASN A 156 -3.11 -12.86 6.67
C ASN A 156 -1.72 -12.27 6.31
N SER A 157 -0.69 -13.09 6.39
CA SER A 157 0.67 -12.82 5.90
C SER A 157 0.87 -13.59 4.59
N ILE A 158 1.05 -12.86 3.49
CA ILE A 158 0.99 -13.41 2.12
C ILE A 158 2.22 -12.97 1.34
N PHE A 159 3.17 -13.87 1.15
CA PHE A 159 4.47 -13.50 0.61
C PHE A 159 5.19 -14.58 -0.19
N HIS A 160 6.11 -14.17 -1.07
CA HIS A 160 6.89 -15.09 -1.94
C HIS A 160 6.03 -16.02 -2.80
N ASN A 161 4.83 -15.60 -3.22
CA ASN A 161 4.01 -16.36 -4.16
C ASN A 161 4.37 -15.98 -5.61
N SER A 162 4.30 -16.94 -6.54
CA SER A 162 4.75 -16.76 -7.93
C SER A 162 3.80 -15.98 -8.82
N TYR A 163 2.60 -15.66 -8.33
CA TYR A 163 1.68 -14.72 -8.97
C TYR A 163 1.27 -13.62 -7.96
N TYR A 164 -0.03 -13.31 -7.89
CA TYR A 164 -0.57 -12.26 -7.04
C TYR A 164 -0.55 -12.68 -5.57
N GLY A 165 -0.53 -11.71 -4.65
CA GLY A 165 -0.79 -12.00 -3.24
C GLY A 165 -2.24 -12.44 -3.05
N ILE A 166 -3.19 -11.57 -3.37
CA ILE A 166 -4.63 -11.83 -3.33
C ILE A 166 -5.23 -11.51 -4.71
N LYS A 167 -5.95 -12.47 -5.29
CA LYS A 167 -6.64 -12.32 -6.58
C LYS A 167 -8.13 -12.53 -6.41
N LEU A 168 -8.92 -11.55 -6.86
CA LEU A 168 -10.37 -11.65 -6.98
C LEU A 168 -10.76 -11.72 -8.46
N THR A 169 -11.65 -12.64 -8.83
CA THR A 169 -12.28 -12.70 -10.14
C THR A 169 -13.78 -12.90 -9.96
N ARG A 170 -14.61 -12.07 -10.60
CA ARG A 170 -16.08 -12.13 -10.49
C ARG A 170 -16.56 -12.19 -9.03
N THR A 171 -15.93 -11.42 -8.15
CA THR A 171 -16.14 -11.54 -6.70
C THR A 171 -16.61 -10.22 -6.10
N THR A 172 -17.69 -10.26 -5.33
CA THR A 172 -18.32 -9.04 -4.80
C THR A 172 -18.41 -9.02 -3.28
N HIS A 173 -18.62 -7.84 -2.69
CA HIS A 173 -18.87 -7.66 -1.26
C HIS A 173 -17.80 -8.32 -0.37
N THR A 174 -16.54 -8.27 -0.80
CA THR A 174 -15.40 -8.81 -0.05
C THR A 174 -14.71 -7.70 0.73
N ASN A 175 -14.43 -7.96 1.99
CA ASN A 175 -13.62 -7.10 2.85
C ASN A 175 -12.20 -7.66 2.98
N ILE A 176 -11.21 -6.99 2.40
CA ILE A 176 -9.79 -7.31 2.50
C ILE A 176 -9.15 -6.31 3.46
N ASN A 177 -8.92 -6.73 4.70
CA ASN A 177 -8.56 -5.83 5.79
C ASN A 177 -7.32 -6.27 6.57
N ARG A 178 -6.39 -5.37 6.88
CA ARG A 178 -5.23 -5.66 7.77
C ARG A 178 -4.37 -6.84 7.33
N ASN A 179 -4.27 -7.14 6.04
CA ASN A 179 -3.35 -8.15 5.54
C ASN A 179 -1.97 -7.54 5.30
N ASP A 180 -0.96 -8.39 5.40
CA ASP A 180 0.43 -8.10 5.02
C ASP A 180 0.73 -8.86 3.72
N VAL A 181 0.88 -8.13 2.62
CA VAL A 181 0.96 -8.67 1.26
C VAL A 181 2.22 -8.18 0.58
N GLU A 182 3.28 -8.98 0.65
CA GLU A 182 4.62 -8.53 0.26
C GLU A 182 5.43 -9.55 -0.53
N HIS A 183 6.43 -9.08 -1.29
CA HIS A 183 7.38 -9.96 -1.98
C HIS A 183 6.73 -11.01 -2.92
N ASN A 184 5.55 -10.73 -3.47
CA ASN A 184 4.91 -11.57 -4.48
C ASN A 184 5.41 -11.19 -5.89
N GLN A 185 5.46 -12.15 -6.80
CA GLN A 185 5.96 -11.94 -8.17
C GLN A 185 4.95 -11.20 -9.07
N GLY A 186 3.68 -11.15 -8.69
CA GLY A 186 2.66 -10.33 -9.35
C GLY A 186 2.23 -9.15 -8.48
N THR A 187 1.09 -8.54 -8.82
CA THR A 187 0.49 -7.48 -8.00
C THR A 187 0.11 -7.99 -6.62
N GLY A 188 0.32 -7.19 -5.57
CA GLY A 188 -0.07 -7.54 -4.21
C GLY A 188 -1.56 -7.92 -4.11
N ILE A 189 -2.46 -7.00 -4.44
CA ILE A 189 -3.91 -7.25 -4.49
C ILE A 189 -4.45 -6.93 -5.88
N TYR A 190 -4.98 -7.93 -6.57
CA TYR A 190 -5.55 -7.81 -7.90
C TYR A 190 -7.05 -8.13 -7.92
N ALA A 191 -7.88 -7.09 -8.06
CA ALA A 191 -9.31 -7.24 -8.31
C ALA A 191 -9.57 -7.23 -9.82
N ASN A 192 -9.74 -8.42 -10.40
CA ASN A 192 -9.96 -8.66 -11.82
C ASN A 192 -11.45 -8.66 -12.19
N ILE A 193 -11.76 -8.80 -13.48
CA ILE A 193 -13.08 -8.72 -14.14
C ILE A 193 -14.28 -9.06 -13.23
N ASN A 194 -15.27 -8.16 -13.22
CA ASN A 194 -16.53 -8.19 -12.46
C ASN A 194 -16.37 -8.39 -10.95
N SER A 195 -15.28 -7.90 -10.35
CA SER A 195 -15.11 -7.86 -8.89
C SER A 195 -15.51 -6.50 -8.32
N LEU A 196 -16.78 -6.37 -7.93
CA LEU A 196 -17.44 -5.09 -7.60
C LEU A 196 -17.74 -4.97 -6.10
N ASN A 197 -17.91 -3.75 -5.61
CA ASN A 197 -18.32 -3.48 -4.22
C ASN A 197 -17.40 -4.10 -3.16
N ASN A 198 -16.11 -4.22 -3.45
CA ASN A 198 -15.13 -4.73 -2.48
C ASN A 198 -14.50 -3.57 -1.70
N THR A 199 -14.11 -3.85 -0.46
CA THR A 199 -13.37 -2.91 0.38
C THR A 199 -11.98 -3.46 0.64
N ILE A 200 -10.95 -2.70 0.25
CA ILE A 200 -9.54 -3.01 0.50
C ILE A 200 -9.04 -1.96 1.49
N SER A 201 -8.87 -2.35 2.75
CA SER A 201 -8.55 -1.38 3.79
C SER A 201 -7.48 -1.79 4.80
N THR A 202 -6.72 -0.82 5.30
CA THR A 202 -5.74 -1.04 6.39
C THR A 202 -4.70 -2.13 6.09
N ASN A 203 -4.44 -2.45 4.81
CA ASN A 203 -3.44 -3.46 4.44
C ASN A 203 -2.05 -2.83 4.34
N PHE A 204 -1.03 -3.63 4.62
CA PHE A 204 0.35 -3.35 4.24
C PHE A 204 0.65 -4.10 2.94
N ILE A 205 1.10 -3.39 1.91
CA ILE A 205 1.32 -3.95 0.57
C ILE A 205 2.64 -3.43 0.02
N GLY A 206 3.66 -4.26 -0.04
CA GLY A 206 4.95 -3.77 -0.51
C GLY A 206 5.91 -4.79 -1.07
N ASN A 207 6.97 -4.30 -1.72
CA ASN A 207 8.00 -5.14 -2.32
C ASN A 207 7.46 -6.17 -3.35
N ASN A 208 6.28 -5.94 -3.94
CA ASN A 208 5.75 -6.81 -4.99
C ASN A 208 6.36 -6.45 -6.36
N HIS A 209 6.54 -7.46 -7.21
CA HIS A 209 7.27 -7.30 -8.47
C HIS A 209 6.45 -6.60 -9.58
N ASP A 210 5.12 -6.63 -9.50
CA ASP A 210 4.27 -5.75 -10.30
C ASP A 210 3.78 -4.58 -9.43
N GLY A 211 2.47 -4.32 -9.36
CA GLY A 211 1.90 -3.22 -8.57
C GLY A 211 1.56 -3.56 -7.12
N GLY A 212 1.11 -2.56 -6.37
CA GLY A 212 0.51 -2.76 -5.05
C GLY A 212 -0.94 -3.25 -5.14
N ILE A 213 -1.83 -2.37 -5.58
CA ILE A 213 -3.26 -2.67 -5.79
C ILE A 213 -3.64 -2.37 -7.24
N HIS A 214 -4.32 -3.30 -7.90
CA HIS A 214 -4.88 -3.08 -9.24
C HIS A 214 -6.34 -3.50 -9.28
N THR A 215 -7.22 -2.58 -9.66
CA THR A 215 -8.66 -2.82 -9.79
C THR A 215 -9.12 -2.60 -11.22
N ARG A 216 -9.70 -3.64 -11.84
CA ARG A 216 -10.33 -3.58 -13.17
C ARG A 216 -11.86 -3.57 -13.09
N ASN A 217 -12.41 -2.82 -12.14
CA ASN A 217 -13.82 -2.94 -11.74
C ASN A 217 -14.41 -1.64 -11.18
N LEU A 218 -15.73 -1.63 -10.99
CA LEU A 218 -16.50 -0.51 -10.47
C LEU A 218 -16.75 -0.61 -8.96
N ASN A 219 -16.99 0.55 -8.33
CA ASN A 219 -17.52 0.68 -6.97
C ASN A 219 -16.68 0.01 -5.87
N ASN A 220 -15.37 -0.13 -6.04
CA ASN A 220 -14.50 -0.58 -4.97
C ASN A 220 -14.05 0.60 -4.10
N THR A 221 -13.84 0.31 -2.81
CA THR A 221 -13.30 1.25 -1.84
C THR A 221 -11.91 0.81 -1.43
N ILE A 222 -10.91 1.69 -1.58
CA ILE A 222 -9.52 1.46 -1.23
C ILE A 222 -9.11 2.52 -0.20
N ASN A 223 -8.94 2.14 1.06
CA ASN A 223 -8.69 3.15 2.10
C ASN A 223 -7.75 2.73 3.23
N ASN A 224 -7.04 3.70 3.80
CA ASN A 224 -6.13 3.47 4.94
C ASN A 224 -5.02 2.43 4.67
N ASN A 225 -4.71 2.10 3.42
CA ASN A 225 -3.64 1.14 3.11
C ASN A 225 -2.27 1.84 3.13
N THR A 226 -1.24 1.09 3.49
CA THR A 226 0.16 1.49 3.31
C THR A 226 0.75 0.68 2.17
N ILE A 227 1.14 1.37 1.09
CA ILE A 227 1.57 0.76 -0.16
C ILE A 227 2.97 1.27 -0.52
N LEU A 228 3.97 0.40 -0.47
CA LEU A 228 5.36 0.85 -0.60
C LEU A 228 6.27 -0.07 -1.39
N ASN A 229 7.26 0.51 -2.08
CA ASN A 229 8.35 -0.22 -2.73
C ASN A 229 7.91 -1.34 -3.70
N ASN A 230 6.75 -1.18 -4.35
CA ASN A 230 6.38 -2.07 -5.46
C ASN A 230 7.09 -1.58 -6.73
N ILE A 231 7.47 -2.49 -7.62
CA ILE A 231 8.18 -2.13 -8.86
C ILE A 231 7.23 -1.41 -9.84
N GLY A 232 5.97 -1.81 -9.87
CA GLY A 232 4.91 -1.17 -10.63
C GLY A 232 4.29 0.02 -9.91
N ASN A 233 3.02 0.29 -10.25
CA ASN A 233 2.25 1.37 -9.64
C ASN A 233 1.84 1.02 -8.21
N GLY A 234 1.70 2.02 -7.34
CA GLY A 234 1.13 1.80 -6.01
C GLY A 234 -0.32 1.35 -6.10
N ILE A 235 -1.17 2.18 -6.72
CA ILE A 235 -2.57 1.87 -7.01
C ILE A 235 -2.84 2.09 -8.50
N GLN A 236 -3.56 1.17 -9.14
CA GLN A 236 -4.04 1.32 -10.52
C GLN A 236 -5.55 1.08 -10.61
N LEU A 237 -6.25 2.06 -11.18
CA LEU A 237 -7.70 2.06 -11.39
C LEU A 237 -8.03 2.03 -12.88
N ASP A 238 -8.37 0.87 -13.42
CA ASP A 238 -8.69 0.74 -14.85
C ASP A 238 -10.16 1.08 -15.18
N TYR A 239 -11.00 1.26 -14.15
CA TYR A 239 -12.46 1.36 -14.29
C TYR A 239 -13.04 2.39 -13.32
N ASN A 240 -14.34 2.61 -13.43
CA ASN A 240 -15.01 3.82 -12.98
C ASN A 240 -15.53 3.72 -11.53
N GLN A 241 -15.89 4.85 -10.93
CA GLN A 241 -16.64 4.93 -9.66
C GLN A 241 -15.97 4.28 -8.44
N ASN A 242 -14.64 4.14 -8.45
CA ASN A 242 -13.89 3.69 -7.28
C ASN A 242 -13.61 4.86 -6.33
N LYS A 243 -13.48 4.56 -5.03
CA LYS A 243 -13.14 5.52 -3.98
C LYS A 243 -11.78 5.15 -3.40
N VAL A 244 -10.81 6.06 -3.47
CA VAL A 244 -9.44 5.87 -2.97
C VAL A 244 -9.11 6.97 -1.97
N PHE A 245 -9.03 6.65 -0.68
CA PHE A 245 -8.79 7.68 0.32
C PHE A 245 -7.96 7.27 1.54
N ASN A 246 -7.28 8.24 2.15
CA ASN A 246 -6.43 8.02 3.34
C ASN A 246 -5.33 6.96 3.14
N ASN A 247 -4.91 6.67 1.92
CA ASN A 247 -3.82 5.73 1.67
C ASN A 247 -2.47 6.43 1.76
N LYS A 248 -1.43 5.71 2.22
CA LYS A 248 -0.03 6.12 2.17
C LYS A 248 0.66 5.36 1.04
N VAL A 249 0.98 6.03 -0.06
CA VAL A 249 1.52 5.41 -1.28
C VAL A 249 2.90 5.96 -1.61
N ARG A 250 3.96 5.17 -1.36
CA ARG A 250 5.33 5.72 -1.36
C ARG A 250 6.37 4.83 -1.99
N ILE A 251 7.38 5.43 -2.63
CA ILE A 251 8.59 4.72 -3.08
C ILE A 251 8.27 3.60 -4.08
N ASN A 252 7.15 3.66 -4.80
CA ASN A 252 6.89 2.71 -5.88
C ASN A 252 7.67 3.13 -7.13
N GLN A 253 8.18 2.16 -7.90
CA GLN A 253 8.96 2.45 -9.12
C GLN A 253 8.08 2.76 -10.34
N GLY A 254 6.75 2.76 -10.17
CA GLY A 254 5.78 3.30 -11.10
C GLY A 254 5.15 4.63 -10.63
N TYR A 255 3.89 4.83 -11.00
CA TYR A 255 3.06 5.93 -10.49
C TYR A 255 2.64 5.64 -9.04
N GLY A 256 2.38 6.69 -8.27
CA GLY A 256 1.68 6.52 -6.99
C GLY A 256 0.29 5.94 -7.23
N ILE A 257 -0.54 6.69 -7.96
CA ILE A 257 -1.88 6.29 -8.39
C ILE A 257 -2.03 6.53 -9.89
N LEU A 258 -2.34 5.48 -10.65
CA LEU A 258 -2.68 5.56 -12.08
C LEU A 258 -4.18 5.35 -12.28
N ILE A 259 -4.81 6.21 -13.07
CA ILE A 259 -6.26 6.21 -13.30
C ILE A 259 -6.52 6.21 -14.81
N TYR A 260 -7.16 5.15 -15.28
CA TYR A 260 -7.74 5.04 -16.63
C TYR A 260 -9.27 5.14 -16.63
N GLY A 261 -9.92 4.92 -15.49
CA GLY A 261 -11.37 4.95 -15.38
C GLY A 261 -11.95 6.32 -15.05
N ASP A 262 -13.25 6.46 -15.25
CA ASP A 262 -14.01 7.70 -15.04
C ASP A 262 -14.66 7.79 -13.66
N LYS A 263 -15.04 8.99 -13.23
CA LYS A 263 -15.88 9.18 -12.02
C LYS A 263 -15.30 8.55 -10.75
N ASN A 264 -13.98 8.35 -10.70
CA ASN A 264 -13.29 7.91 -9.48
C ASN A 264 -13.11 9.11 -8.54
N ILE A 265 -13.12 8.83 -7.24
CA ILE A 265 -12.86 9.82 -6.20
C ILE A 265 -11.56 9.43 -5.51
N VAL A 266 -10.54 10.28 -5.61
CA VAL A 266 -9.24 10.09 -4.98
C VAL A 266 -9.00 11.24 -4.02
N SER A 267 -9.06 10.97 -2.72
CA SER A 267 -9.00 12.04 -1.72
C SER A 267 -8.21 11.74 -0.46
N ASN A 268 -7.58 12.74 0.16
CA ASN A 268 -6.89 12.58 1.44
C ASN A 268 -5.75 11.53 1.42
N ASN A 269 -5.16 11.24 0.27
CA ASN A 269 -4.04 10.30 0.19
C ASN A 269 -2.71 11.03 0.41
N SER A 270 -1.75 10.37 1.07
CA SER A 270 -0.36 10.81 1.17
C SER A 270 0.48 10.02 0.15
N ILE A 271 0.95 10.69 -0.89
CA ILE A 271 1.59 10.07 -2.05
C ILE A 271 2.96 10.69 -2.25
N SER A 272 4.04 9.91 -2.14
CA SER A 272 5.36 10.53 -2.15
C SER A 272 6.50 9.65 -2.60
N TYR A 273 7.56 10.24 -3.16
CA TYR A 273 8.77 9.53 -3.57
C TYR A 273 8.52 8.40 -4.58
N ASN A 274 7.40 8.41 -5.31
CA ASN A 274 7.20 7.49 -6.43
C ASN A 274 8.03 8.01 -7.62
N THR A 275 8.61 7.09 -8.40
CA THR A 275 9.58 7.45 -9.46
C THR A 275 8.92 8.07 -10.69
N LYS A 276 7.61 7.95 -10.83
CA LYS A 276 6.78 8.65 -11.83
C LYS A 276 5.87 9.69 -11.15
N SER A 277 4.75 10.04 -11.78
CA SER A 277 3.75 10.94 -11.21
C SER A 277 3.16 10.38 -9.92
N GLY A 278 2.83 11.25 -8.96
CA GLY A 278 2.09 10.90 -7.76
C GLY A 278 0.67 10.45 -8.13
N ILE A 279 -0.06 11.27 -8.89
CA ILE A 279 -1.32 10.86 -9.52
C ILE A 279 -1.24 11.09 -11.03
N ASN A 280 -1.70 10.12 -11.82
CA ASN A 280 -1.64 10.15 -13.27
C ASN A 280 -3.00 9.79 -13.89
N LEU A 281 -3.58 10.70 -14.69
CA LEU A 281 -4.85 10.55 -15.39
C LEU A 281 -4.59 10.26 -16.88
N GLU A 282 -5.10 9.13 -17.38
CA GLU A 282 -4.95 8.72 -18.79
C GLU A 282 -6.28 8.28 -19.41
N TYR A 283 -6.73 8.99 -20.45
CA TYR A 283 -7.96 8.66 -21.21
C TYR A 283 -9.22 8.57 -20.33
N CYS A 284 -9.35 9.47 -19.35
CA CYS A 284 -10.38 9.37 -18.32
C CYS A 284 -11.08 10.71 -18.02
N TYR A 285 -12.33 10.61 -17.54
CA TYR A 285 -13.24 11.73 -17.41
C TYR A 285 -13.90 11.81 -16.03
N PHE A 286 -14.30 13.01 -15.63
CA PHE A 286 -15.14 13.22 -14.44
C PHE A 286 -14.57 12.68 -13.11
N ASN A 287 -13.26 12.46 -13.02
CA ASN A 287 -12.62 12.07 -11.77
C ASN A 287 -12.50 13.28 -10.82
N VAL A 288 -12.56 13.02 -9.52
CA VAL A 288 -12.38 14.03 -8.47
C VAL A 288 -11.11 13.70 -7.70
N LEU A 289 -10.10 14.54 -7.80
CA LEU A 289 -8.87 14.48 -7.03
C LEU A 289 -8.90 15.60 -5.98
N SER A 290 -9.06 15.28 -4.69
CA SER A 290 -9.15 16.32 -3.66
C SER A 290 -8.41 16.07 -2.35
N ASN A 291 -7.83 17.13 -1.77
CA ASN A 291 -7.15 17.04 -0.46
C ASN A 291 -6.02 16.00 -0.40
N ASN A 292 -5.40 15.64 -1.54
CA ASN A 292 -4.26 14.74 -1.53
C ASN A 292 -2.98 15.53 -1.21
N LEU A 293 -2.09 14.92 -0.43
CA LEU A 293 -0.75 15.41 -0.14
C LEU A 293 0.24 14.67 -1.04
N LEU A 294 0.80 15.36 -2.03
CA LEU A 294 1.74 14.80 -3.00
C LEU A 294 3.13 15.40 -2.78
N GLU A 295 4.09 14.59 -2.33
CA GLU A 295 5.42 15.09 -1.95
C GLU A 295 6.54 14.36 -2.70
N PHE A 296 7.40 15.09 -3.39
CA PHE A 296 8.65 14.55 -3.96
C PHE A 296 8.43 13.34 -4.87
N ASN A 297 7.31 13.30 -5.59
CA ASN A 297 7.15 12.41 -6.74
C ASN A 297 7.85 13.05 -7.96
N ARG A 298 8.15 12.28 -9.00
CA ARG A 298 8.75 12.86 -10.22
C ARG A 298 7.83 13.91 -10.86
N ILE A 299 6.53 13.65 -10.87
CA ILE A 299 5.53 14.66 -11.17
C ILE A 299 4.50 14.64 -10.02
N GLY A 300 3.94 15.77 -9.59
CA GLY A 300 2.84 15.78 -8.62
C GLY A 300 1.60 15.11 -9.20
N ILE A 301 0.87 15.87 -10.04
CA ILE A 301 -0.29 15.37 -10.79
C ILE A 301 -0.05 15.57 -12.28
N TYR A 302 -0.31 14.54 -13.08
CA TYR A 302 -0.28 14.60 -14.55
C TYR A 302 -1.63 14.23 -15.14
N SER A 303 -2.08 14.99 -16.14
CA SER A 303 -3.27 14.67 -16.95
C SER A 303 -2.93 14.75 -18.43
N ASN A 304 -3.22 13.67 -19.17
CA ASN A 304 -2.97 13.60 -20.61
C ASN A 304 -4.06 14.30 -21.43
N LYS A 305 -3.78 14.53 -22.72
CA LYS A 305 -4.64 15.36 -23.61
C LYS A 305 -6.00 14.75 -23.95
N TYR A 306 -6.18 13.50 -23.57
CA TYR A 306 -7.38 12.73 -23.78
C TYR A 306 -8.18 12.54 -22.48
N SER A 307 -7.77 13.21 -21.39
CA SER A 307 -8.49 13.24 -20.12
C SER A 307 -9.06 14.64 -19.91
N SER A 308 -10.38 14.77 -19.89
CA SER A 308 -11.10 16.05 -19.71
C SER A 308 -12.08 15.97 -18.54
N ASP A 309 -12.63 17.11 -18.12
CA ASP A 309 -13.70 17.19 -17.12
C ASP A 309 -13.35 16.59 -15.75
N ASN A 310 -12.05 16.51 -15.41
CA ASN A 310 -11.58 16.04 -14.11
C ASN A 310 -11.46 17.22 -13.15
N LEU A 311 -12.01 17.10 -11.94
CA LEU A 311 -11.92 18.10 -10.89
C LEU A 311 -10.68 17.85 -10.02
N ILE A 312 -9.76 18.82 -9.99
CA ILE A 312 -8.55 18.78 -9.17
C ILE A 312 -8.62 19.94 -8.17
N ASP A 313 -9.00 19.65 -6.93
CA ASP A 313 -9.27 20.68 -5.93
C ASP A 313 -8.50 20.45 -4.62
N SER A 314 -7.99 21.50 -3.99
CA SER A 314 -7.42 21.43 -2.63
C SER A 314 -6.27 20.40 -2.43
N ASN A 315 -5.55 20.02 -3.48
CA ASN A 315 -4.38 19.14 -3.36
C ASN A 315 -3.13 19.97 -3.00
N ILE A 316 -2.29 19.43 -2.11
CA ILE A 316 -1.01 20.02 -1.72
C ILE A 316 0.09 19.28 -2.47
N ILE A 317 0.89 20.01 -3.26
CA ILE A 317 1.96 19.42 -4.07
C ILE A 317 3.31 20.06 -3.72
N THR A 318 4.27 19.22 -3.35
CA THR A 318 5.68 19.55 -3.11
C THR A 318 6.55 18.72 -4.06
N CYS A 319 7.53 19.34 -4.74
CA CYS A 319 8.22 18.76 -5.90
C CYS A 319 9.72 19.00 -5.81
N PHE A 320 10.52 18.26 -6.61
CA PHE A 320 11.96 18.49 -6.69
C PHE A 320 12.31 19.73 -7.54
N THR A 321 11.55 19.98 -8.60
CA THR A 321 11.70 21.17 -9.47
C THR A 321 10.34 21.74 -9.87
N ASP A 322 10.32 22.98 -10.35
CA ASP A 322 9.07 23.67 -10.76
C ASP A 322 8.34 22.97 -11.91
N GLN A 323 9.09 22.33 -12.82
CA GLN A 323 8.52 21.59 -13.96
C GLN A 323 7.81 20.30 -13.54
N ASP A 324 8.05 19.84 -12.31
CA ASP A 324 7.58 18.57 -11.78
C ASP A 324 6.27 18.71 -10.98
N CYS A 325 5.78 19.92 -10.69
CA CYS A 325 4.65 20.06 -9.77
C CYS A 325 3.29 19.71 -10.34
N LEU A 326 2.97 20.22 -11.52
CA LEU A 326 1.68 20.01 -12.13
C LEU A 326 1.83 20.15 -13.64
N LEU A 327 1.59 19.07 -14.38
CA LEU A 327 1.62 19.09 -15.84
C LEU A 327 0.25 18.68 -16.37
N ILE A 328 -0.55 19.67 -16.77
CA ILE A 328 -1.86 19.48 -17.40
C ILE A 328 -1.70 19.78 -18.89
N ASN A 329 -1.78 18.74 -19.72
CA ASN A 329 -2.04 18.89 -21.15
C ASN A 329 -3.37 18.21 -21.41
N GLY A 330 -4.48 18.95 -21.37
CA GLY A 330 -5.85 18.49 -21.65
C GLY A 330 -6.70 19.71 -22.00
N GLN A 331 -7.53 19.61 -23.04
CA GLN A 331 -8.50 20.66 -23.35
C GLN A 331 -9.56 20.63 -22.24
N ASP A 332 -9.82 21.78 -21.63
CA ASP A 332 -10.95 22.00 -20.71
C ASP A 332 -10.88 21.23 -19.38
N VAL A 333 -9.88 21.55 -18.56
CA VAL A 333 -10.09 21.52 -17.10
C VAL A 333 -10.79 22.82 -16.77
N GLU A 334 -12.10 22.78 -16.52
CA GLU A 334 -12.81 23.91 -15.91
C GLU A 334 -12.02 24.33 -14.67
N TYR A 335 -11.54 25.58 -14.66
CA TYR A 335 -10.81 26.21 -13.57
C TYR A 335 -11.73 26.44 -12.35
N GLY A 336 -12.35 25.36 -11.85
CA GLY A 336 -12.95 25.30 -10.53
C GLY A 336 -11.85 25.11 -9.50
N ASN A 337 -11.26 26.23 -9.10
CA ASN A 337 -10.26 26.40 -8.04
C ASN A 337 -8.80 26.11 -8.41
N GLN A 338 -8.05 27.21 -8.40
CA GLN A 338 -6.63 27.33 -8.11
C GLN A 338 -6.09 26.14 -7.31
N CYS A 339 -5.02 25.50 -7.81
CA CYS A 339 -4.12 24.68 -6.99
C CYS A 339 -3.49 25.61 -5.93
N ASN A 340 -4.25 25.91 -4.87
CA ASN A 340 -4.01 27.05 -3.98
C ASN A 340 -2.77 26.91 -3.10
N HIS A 341 -2.15 25.74 -3.10
CA HIS A 341 -1.05 25.40 -2.21
C HIS A 341 -0.02 24.48 -2.87
N ILE A 342 0.54 24.90 -4.02
CA ILE A 342 1.85 24.40 -4.44
C ILE A 342 2.87 25.03 -3.50
N PHE A 343 3.24 24.31 -2.44
CA PHE A 343 4.26 24.78 -1.50
C PHE A 343 5.63 24.56 -2.12
N ARG A 344 6.23 25.67 -2.52
CA ARG A 344 7.56 25.76 -3.11
C ARG A 344 8.59 25.71 -2.01
N LEU A 345 9.41 24.65 -1.95
CA LEU A 345 10.73 24.81 -1.35
C LEU A 345 11.63 25.38 -2.44
N ASP A 346 11.56 26.69 -2.67
CA ASP A 346 12.66 27.36 -3.37
C ASP A 346 13.93 27.07 -2.56
N SER A 347 14.95 26.55 -3.22
CA SER A 347 16.28 26.38 -2.63
C SER A 347 16.76 27.69 -1.99
N LEU A 348 16.33 28.83 -2.53
CA LEU A 348 16.55 30.16 -1.97
C LEU A 348 15.79 30.40 -0.64
N ILE A 349 14.53 29.96 -0.50
CA ILE A 349 13.76 30.07 0.75
C ILE A 349 14.37 29.17 1.82
N LEU A 350 14.77 27.94 1.48
CA LEU A 350 15.48 27.05 2.40
C LEU A 350 16.81 27.67 2.85
N VAL A 351 17.58 28.25 1.92
CA VAL A 351 18.80 29.00 2.22
C VAL A 351 18.50 30.22 3.10
N ILE A 352 17.44 30.98 2.84
CA ILE A 352 17.01 32.13 3.65
C ILE A 352 16.60 31.68 5.06
N ILE A 353 15.85 30.59 5.20
CA ILE A 353 15.47 30.01 6.50
C ILE A 353 16.71 29.55 7.26
N ILE A 354 17.65 28.87 6.59
CA ILE A 354 18.93 28.47 7.19
C ILE A 354 19.73 29.71 7.64
N ILE A 355 19.81 30.75 6.80
CA ILE A 355 20.47 32.02 7.12
C ILE A 355 19.81 32.71 8.33
N LEU A 356 18.48 32.75 8.39
CA LEU A 356 17.70 33.30 9.50
C LEU A 356 17.95 32.54 10.80
N ILE A 357 17.98 31.20 10.76
CA ILE A 357 18.30 30.36 11.91
C ILE A 357 19.74 30.62 12.39
N ILE A 358 20.70 30.73 11.47
CA ILE A 358 22.09 31.08 11.80
C ILE A 358 22.18 32.48 12.44
N LEU A 359 21.47 33.47 11.90
CA LEU A 359 21.39 34.83 12.46
C LEU A 359 20.80 34.84 13.88
N ILE A 360 19.73 34.08 14.12
CA ILE A 360 19.11 33.97 15.45
C ILE A 360 20.08 33.33 16.44
N ILE A 361 20.73 32.22 16.06
CA ILE A 361 21.70 31.51 16.92
C ILE A 361 22.88 32.43 17.27
N THR A 362 23.42 33.16 16.28
CA THR A 362 24.54 34.08 16.50
C THR A 362 24.15 35.28 17.37
N MET A 363 22.95 35.84 17.21
CA MET A 363 22.43 36.87 18.10
C MET A 363 22.27 36.36 19.55
N VAL A 364 21.67 35.19 19.75
CA VAL A 364 21.51 34.59 21.08
C VAL A 364 22.87 34.36 21.74
N ALA A 365 23.85 33.82 21.01
CA ALA A 365 25.21 33.62 21.51
C ALA A 365 25.89 34.94 21.91
N PHE A 366 25.69 36.01 21.14
CA PHE A 366 26.21 37.35 21.46
C PHE A 366 25.59 37.91 22.74
N PHE A 367 24.27 37.80 22.92
CA PHE A 367 23.58 38.27 24.12
C PHE A 367 23.97 37.47 25.37
N LEU A 368 24.10 36.15 25.25
CA LEU A 368 24.59 35.31 26.33
C LEU A 368 26.01 35.73 26.73
N LYS A 369 26.92 35.92 25.77
CA LYS A 369 28.30 36.37 26.04
C LYS A 369 28.35 37.74 26.72
N LYS A 370 27.50 38.69 26.31
CA LYS A 370 27.39 40.02 26.93
C LYS A 370 26.80 39.98 28.34
N ARG A 371 25.92 39.01 28.62
CA ARG A 371 25.35 38.78 29.96
C ARG A 371 26.37 38.15 30.91
N PHE A 372 27.24 37.28 30.41
CA PHE A 372 28.35 36.71 31.19
C PHE A 372 29.49 37.72 31.41
N SER A 373 29.78 38.60 30.46
CA SER A 373 30.81 39.65 30.62
C SER A 373 30.39 40.84 31.50
N ARG A 374 29.12 40.91 31.93
CA ARG A 374 28.61 41.90 32.90
C ARG A 374 28.47 41.32 34.31
N ARG A 375 28.75 40.03 34.50
CA ARG A 375 28.74 39.32 35.79
C ARG A 375 30.15 38.94 36.28
N THR A 376 31.17 39.45 35.59
CA THR A 376 32.59 39.48 35.97
C THR A 376 33.00 40.93 36.00
#